data_AF-A0A2D0IJH8-F1
#
_entry.id   AF-A0A2D0IJH8-F1
#
_cell.length_a   1.000
_cell.length_b   1.000
_cell.length_c   1.000
_cell.angle_alpha   90.00
_cell.angle_beta   90.00
_cell.angle_gamma   90.00
#
_symmetry.space_group_name_H-M   'P 1'
#
loop_
_entity.id
_entity.type
_entity.pdbx_description
1 polymer ?
#
loop_
_entity_poly.entity_id
_entity_poly.type
_entity_poly.pdbx_seq_one_letter_code
_entity_poly.pdbx_strand_id
1 'polypeptide(L)'
;MQHPQARQSLREETLTVCEAASVTEAVQRLKVIHLLGDWPVPETLSHQTKGVFSPLTVMIYDAGDRKVLGGRFYDEIVWAQPVTRASERLSLEKRQQQLCQSAVLEQGWQNTQAARALWHKAHLLSLHGVSPCYQQCREVQDILRHGTTVSV
;
A
#
# COMPACT_ATOMS: atom_id res chain seq x y z
N MET A 1 15.54 -16.65 36.29
CA MET A 1 14.33 -16.64 35.45
C MET A 1 14.54 -15.61 34.35
N GLN A 2 14.95 -16.05 33.15
CA GLN A 2 15.12 -15.17 31.99
C GLN A 2 13.74 -14.89 31.39
N HIS A 3 13.35 -13.62 31.31
CA HIS A 3 12.13 -13.21 30.62
C HIS A 3 12.26 -13.55 29.12
N PRO A 4 11.19 -14.06 28.46
CA PRO A 4 11.22 -14.25 27.02
C PRO A 4 11.46 -12.90 26.36
N GLN A 5 12.48 -12.82 25.49
CA GLN A 5 12.70 -11.67 24.63
C GLN A 5 11.38 -11.31 23.95
N ALA A 6 10.93 -10.08 24.17
CA ALA A 6 9.75 -9.55 23.51
C ALA A 6 9.89 -9.82 22.01
N ARG A 7 8.92 -10.55 21.43
CA ARG A 7 8.83 -10.74 19.98
C ARG A 7 9.00 -9.37 19.35
N GLN A 8 10.04 -9.20 18.53
CA GLN A 8 10.27 -7.97 17.78
C GLN A 8 8.94 -7.57 17.14
N SER A 9 8.36 -6.45 17.59
CA SER A 9 7.10 -6.01 17.05
C SER A 9 7.38 -5.52 15.64
N LEU A 10 6.91 -6.26 14.63
CA LEU A 10 6.84 -5.75 13.27
C LEU A 10 6.03 -4.46 13.30
N ARG A 11 6.71 -3.33 13.03
CA ARG A 11 6.09 -2.03 12.94
C ARG A 11 5.79 -1.77 11.47
N GLU A 12 4.53 -1.51 11.16
CA GLU A 12 4.12 -1.06 9.84
C GLU A 12 4.38 0.44 9.74
N GLU A 13 5.08 0.86 8.69
CA GLU A 13 5.40 2.26 8.41
C GLU A 13 5.23 2.55 6.92
N THR A 14 4.91 3.80 6.60
CA THR A 14 4.83 4.30 5.22
C THR A 14 6.09 5.11 4.93
N LEU A 15 6.77 4.79 3.84
CA LEU A 15 7.96 5.51 3.37
C LEU A 15 7.66 6.21 2.05
N THR A 16 8.08 7.46 1.91
CA THR A 16 8.16 8.13 0.62
C THR A 16 9.40 7.65 -0.10
N VAL A 17 9.21 6.96 -1.23
CA VAL A 17 10.30 6.23 -1.90
C VAL A 17 11.01 7.08 -2.96
N CYS A 18 10.25 7.74 -3.84
CA CYS A 18 10.80 8.58 -4.88
C CYS A 18 9.77 9.58 -5.40
N GLU A 19 10.27 10.65 -6.00
CA GLU A 19 9.49 11.57 -6.83
C GLU A 19 9.85 11.37 -8.31
N ALA A 20 8.93 11.68 -9.21
CA ALA A 20 9.13 11.55 -10.66
C ALA A 20 8.24 12.53 -11.41
N ALA A 21 8.63 12.87 -12.65
CA ALA A 21 7.86 13.78 -13.49
C ALA A 21 6.65 13.10 -14.16
N SER A 22 6.60 11.77 -14.16
CA SER A 22 5.52 10.97 -14.74
C SER A 22 5.26 9.69 -13.94
N VAL A 23 4.09 9.08 -14.16
CA VAL A 23 3.70 7.83 -13.49
C VAL A 23 4.59 6.68 -13.95
N THR A 24 4.93 6.64 -15.24
CA THR A 24 5.81 5.63 -15.84
C THR A 24 7.19 5.69 -15.21
N GLU A 25 7.75 6.89 -15.08
CA GLU A 25 9.05 7.09 -14.44
C GLU A 25 9.02 6.67 -12.97
N ALA A 26 7.96 7.02 -12.22
CA ALA A 26 7.79 6.57 -10.84
C ALA A 26 7.78 5.03 -10.75
N VAL A 27 7.03 4.37 -11.63
CA VAL A 27 6.96 2.90 -11.68
C VAL A 27 8.31 2.27 -12.05
N GLN A 28 9.05 2.86 -12.99
CA GLN A 28 10.38 2.37 -13.38
C GLN A 28 11.39 2.51 -12.24
N ARG A 29 11.44 3.68 -11.58
CA ARG A 29 12.31 3.90 -10.41
C ARG A 29 11.97 2.92 -9.29
N LEU A 30 10.68 2.73 -9.02
CA LEU A 30 10.21 1.79 -8.02
C LEU A 30 10.62 0.35 -8.32
N LYS A 31 10.54 -0.08 -9.58
CA LYS A 31 11.01 -1.41 -10.01
C LYS A 31 12.52 -1.59 -9.78
N VAL A 32 13.32 -0.56 -10.08
CA VAL A 32 14.77 -0.59 -9.83
C VAL A 32 15.06 -0.70 -8.33
N ILE A 33 14.39 0.11 -7.51
CA ILE A 33 14.53 0.08 -6.04
C ILE A 33 14.16 -1.30 -5.50
N HIS A 34 13.04 -1.87 -5.95
CA HIS A 34 12.59 -3.20 -5.54
C HIS A 34 13.60 -4.29 -5.93
N LEU A 35 14.13 -4.24 -7.16
CA LEU A 35 15.11 -5.20 -7.65
C LEU A 35 16.43 -5.14 -6.87
N LEU A 36 16.89 -3.94 -6.52
CA LEU A 36 18.16 -3.73 -5.83
C LEU A 36 18.03 -3.84 -4.29
N GLY A 37 16.80 -3.78 -3.77
CA GLY A 37 16.55 -3.68 -2.34
C GLY A 37 17.01 -2.35 -1.72
N ASP A 38 17.22 -1.32 -2.54
CA ASP A 38 17.78 -0.01 -2.16
C ASP A 38 16.69 0.92 -1.62
N TRP A 39 16.01 0.47 -0.57
CA TRP A 39 14.91 1.21 0.05
C TRP A 39 15.46 2.39 0.85
N PRO A 40 14.88 3.61 0.70
CA PRO A 40 15.32 4.80 1.41
C PRO A 40 14.83 4.79 2.86
N VAL A 41 15.26 3.81 3.64
CA VAL A 41 14.90 3.65 5.05
C VAL A 41 15.75 4.63 5.88
N PRO A 42 15.12 5.58 6.60
CA PRO A 42 15.85 6.50 7.47
C PRO A 42 16.76 5.78 8.48
N GLU A 43 17.97 6.31 8.69
CA GLU A 43 18.91 5.75 9.67
C GLU A 43 18.34 5.68 11.09
N THR A 44 17.45 6.62 11.45
CA THR A 44 16.74 6.62 12.74
C THR A 44 15.88 5.37 12.96
N LEU A 45 15.41 4.74 11.87
CA LEU A 45 14.68 3.47 11.88
C LEU A 45 15.62 2.26 11.74
N SER A 46 16.79 2.43 11.13
CA SER A 46 17.82 1.39 11.01
C SER A 46 18.55 1.13 12.34
N HIS A 47 18.66 2.13 13.22
CA HIS A 47 19.33 1.97 14.52
C HIS A 47 18.48 1.24 15.57
N GLN A 48 17.15 1.35 15.51
CA GLN A 48 16.25 0.57 16.39
C GLN A 48 15.99 -0.85 15.89
N THR A 49 16.27 -1.09 14.61
CA THR A 49 16.01 -2.35 13.94
C THR A 49 17.19 -2.66 13.02
N LYS A 50 18.04 -3.62 13.42
CA LYS A 50 18.81 -4.45 12.46
C LYS A 50 17.83 -5.31 11.62
N GLY A 51 16.82 -4.67 11.04
CA GLY A 51 15.70 -5.30 10.36
C GLY A 51 15.78 -4.98 8.88
N VAL A 52 15.58 -6.01 8.06
CA VAL A 52 15.40 -5.86 6.62
C VAL A 52 14.03 -5.23 6.41
N PHE A 53 13.98 -4.05 5.79
CA PHE A 53 12.70 -3.47 5.37
C PHE A 53 12.08 -4.38 4.31
N SER A 54 10.82 -4.75 4.53
CA SER A 54 10.07 -5.61 3.62
C SER A 54 8.85 -4.83 3.13
N PRO A 55 8.85 -4.35 1.88
CA PRO A 55 7.72 -3.61 1.35
C PRO A 55 6.50 -4.55 1.21
N LEU A 56 5.31 -4.06 1.57
CA LEU A 56 4.06 -4.85 1.48
C LEU A 56 3.13 -4.32 0.38
N THR A 57 2.98 -3.01 0.33
CA THR A 57 2.10 -2.32 -0.61
C THR A 57 2.75 -1.04 -1.09
N VAL A 58 2.34 -0.57 -2.26
CA VAL A 58 2.72 0.74 -2.79
C VAL A 58 1.49 1.53 -3.20
N MET A 59 1.59 2.85 -3.08
CA MET A 59 0.64 3.80 -3.63
C MET A 59 1.42 4.91 -4.32
N ILE A 60 0.98 5.31 -5.50
CA ILE A 60 1.53 6.43 -6.26
C ILE A 60 0.49 7.56 -6.23
N TYR A 61 0.93 8.74 -5.84
CA TYR A 61 0.14 9.96 -5.79
C TYR A 61 0.73 10.99 -6.73
N ASP A 62 -0.12 11.85 -7.27
CA ASP A 62 0.35 13.04 -7.98
C ASP A 62 0.63 14.20 -7.02
N ALA A 63 1.09 15.33 -7.56
CA ALA A 63 1.39 16.54 -6.77
C ALA A 63 0.17 17.17 -6.08
N GLY A 64 -1.05 16.77 -6.45
CA GLY A 64 -2.31 17.21 -5.84
C GLY A 64 -2.87 16.22 -4.84
N ASP A 65 -2.06 15.26 -4.36
CA ASP A 65 -2.46 14.19 -3.44
C ASP A 65 -3.59 13.29 -4.00
N ARG A 66 -3.68 13.20 -5.33
CA ARG A 66 -4.64 12.32 -6.00
C ARG A 66 -3.98 10.98 -6.24
N LYS A 67 -4.63 9.92 -5.76
CA LYS A 67 -4.12 8.56 -5.93
C LYS A 67 -4.21 8.14 -7.40
N VAL A 68 -3.05 7.80 -7.94
CA VAL A 68 -2.87 7.40 -9.35
C VAL A 68 -2.89 5.88 -9.50
N LEU A 69 -2.15 5.17 -8.64
CA LEU A 69 -2.02 3.71 -8.66
C LEU A 69 -1.86 3.15 -7.26
N GLY A 70 -2.30 1.91 -7.06
CA GLY A 70 -2.04 1.12 -5.87
C GLY A 70 -1.58 -0.29 -6.25
N GLY A 71 -0.71 -0.89 -5.45
CA GLY A 71 -0.17 -2.21 -5.75
C GLY A 71 0.35 -2.93 -4.51
N ARG A 72 0.70 -4.20 -4.70
CA ARG A 72 1.25 -5.10 -3.68
C ARG A 72 2.62 -5.57 -4.13
N PHE A 73 3.53 -5.73 -3.17
CA PHE A 73 4.83 -6.31 -3.44
C PHE A 73 4.79 -7.82 -3.21
N TYR A 74 5.27 -8.55 -4.20
CA TYR A 74 5.65 -9.96 -4.14
C TYR A 74 7.07 -10.07 -4.75
N ASP A 75 7.33 -11.11 -5.54
CA ASP A 75 8.53 -11.15 -6.39
C ASP A 75 8.55 -9.97 -7.37
N GLU A 76 7.38 -9.59 -7.86
CA GLU A 76 7.15 -8.38 -8.65
C GLU A 76 6.02 -7.52 -8.05
N ILE A 77 5.83 -6.33 -8.60
CA ILE A 77 4.75 -5.43 -8.18
C ILE A 77 3.46 -5.85 -8.89
N VAL A 78 2.46 -6.24 -8.12
CA VAL A 78 1.12 -6.58 -8.60
C VAL A 78 0.20 -5.37 -8.42
N TRP A 79 -0.23 -4.75 -9.50
CA TRP A 79 -1.07 -3.56 -9.47
C TRP A 79 -2.54 -3.90 -9.25
N ALA A 80 -3.19 -3.15 -8.38
CA ALA A 80 -4.62 -3.25 -8.16
C ALA A 80 -5.37 -2.63 -9.35
N GLN A 81 -6.25 -3.40 -9.99
CA GLN A 81 -7.13 -2.90 -11.04
C GLN A 81 -8.09 -1.85 -10.45
N PRO A 82 -8.15 -0.62 -11.01
CA PRO A 82 -9.04 0.41 -10.53
C PRO A 82 -10.51 0.02 -10.66
N VAL A 83 -11.30 0.32 -9.64
CA VAL A 83 -12.76 0.17 -9.74
C VAL A 83 -13.35 1.34 -10.54
N THR A 84 -13.74 1.04 -11.78
CA THR A 84 -14.21 2.04 -12.76
C THR A 84 -15.71 2.33 -12.63
N ARG A 85 -16.53 1.35 -12.21
CA ARG A 85 -17.97 1.53 -12.04
C ARG A 85 -18.29 2.27 -10.74
N ALA A 86 -19.17 3.27 -10.82
CA ALA A 86 -19.55 4.09 -9.67
C ALA A 86 -20.21 3.26 -8.54
N SER A 87 -21.07 2.29 -8.89
CA SER A 87 -21.73 1.41 -7.92
C SER A 87 -20.74 0.51 -7.17
N GLU A 88 -19.77 -0.06 -7.88
CA GLU A 88 -18.71 -0.88 -7.30
C GLU A 88 -17.75 -0.04 -6.46
N ARG A 89 -17.49 1.21 -6.85
CA ARG A 89 -16.68 2.13 -6.05
C ARG A 89 -17.36 2.45 -4.72
N LEU A 90 -18.66 2.76 -4.77
CA LEU A 90 -19.43 3.04 -3.56
C LEU A 90 -19.49 1.81 -2.64
N SER A 91 -19.62 0.60 -3.19
CA SER A 91 -19.61 -0.62 -2.39
C SER A 91 -18.23 -0.89 -1.77
N LEU A 92 -17.15 -0.63 -2.51
CA LEU A 92 -15.77 -0.73 -2.02
C LEU A 92 -15.50 0.26 -0.88
N GLU A 93 -15.86 1.53 -1.06
CA GLU A 93 -15.71 2.60 -0.05
C GLU A 93 -16.51 2.26 1.21
N LYS A 94 -17.76 1.81 1.06
CA LYS A 94 -18.59 1.36 2.18
C LYS A 94 -17.95 0.19 2.91
N ARG A 95 -17.41 -0.79 2.17
CA ARG A 95 -16.75 -1.96 2.76
C ARG A 95 -15.48 -1.57 3.51
N GLN A 96 -14.68 -0.68 2.94
CA GLN A 96 -13.49 -0.13 3.57
C GLN A 96 -13.87 0.59 4.88
N GLN A 97 -14.87 1.48 4.84
CA GLN A 97 -15.34 2.23 6.01
C GLN A 97 -15.82 1.29 7.12
N GLN A 98 -16.56 0.23 6.79
CA GLN A 98 -16.98 -0.78 7.76
C GLN A 98 -15.79 -1.47 8.42
N LEU A 99 -14.77 -1.87 7.65
CA LEU A 99 -13.56 -2.50 8.20
C LEU A 99 -12.82 -1.55 9.15
N CYS A 100 -12.69 -0.27 8.77
CA CYS A 100 -12.08 0.76 9.62
C CYS A 100 -12.85 0.93 10.93
N GLN A 101 -14.19 1.00 10.88
CA GLN A 101 -15.03 1.11 12.07
C GLN A 101 -14.88 -0.11 12.98
N SER A 102 -14.90 -1.33 12.41
CA SER A 102 -14.64 -2.55 13.17
C SER A 102 -13.25 -2.56 13.79
N ALA A 103 -12.23 -2.05 13.08
CA ALA A 103 -10.87 -1.99 13.60
C ALA A 103 -10.74 -1.07 14.82
N VAL A 104 -11.42 0.10 14.79
CA VAL A 104 -11.49 1.02 15.94
C VAL A 104 -12.16 0.34 17.14
N LEU A 105 -13.26 -0.40 16.92
CA LEU A 105 -13.94 -1.13 17.99
C LEU A 105 -13.04 -2.19 18.63
N GLU A 106 -12.38 -3.03 17.82
CA GLU A 106 -11.43 -4.05 18.31
C GLU A 106 -10.27 -3.41 19.09
N GLN A 107 -9.76 -2.28 18.62
CA GLN A 107 -8.70 -1.54 19.32
C GLN A 107 -9.19 -1.00 20.67
N GLY A 108 -10.43 -0.51 20.76
CA GLY A 108 -11.06 -0.08 22.01
C GLY A 108 -11.19 -1.21 23.04
N TRP A 109 -11.33 -2.45 22.57
CA TRP A 109 -11.31 -3.66 23.41
C TRP A 109 -9.91 -4.23 23.64
N GLN A 110 -8.86 -3.49 23.29
CA GLN A 110 -7.45 -3.90 23.41
C GLN A 110 -7.10 -5.14 22.57
N ASN A 111 -7.94 -5.51 21.60
CA ASN A 111 -7.66 -6.58 20.64
C ASN A 111 -6.80 -6.07 19.48
N THR A 112 -5.55 -5.70 19.79
CA THR A 112 -4.64 -5.04 18.84
C THR A 112 -4.33 -5.89 17.62
N GLN A 113 -4.38 -7.23 17.72
CA GLN A 113 -4.13 -8.11 16.58
C GLN A 113 -5.31 -8.11 15.60
N ALA A 114 -6.55 -8.23 16.09
CA ALA A 114 -7.73 -8.17 15.23
C ALA A 114 -7.88 -6.78 14.58
N ALA A 115 -7.65 -5.71 15.35
CA ALA A 115 -7.66 -4.35 14.83
C ALA A 115 -6.66 -4.18 13.67
N ARG A 116 -5.40 -4.64 13.84
CA ARG A 116 -4.39 -4.62 12.77
C ARG A 116 -4.81 -5.41 11.54
N ALA A 117 -5.38 -6.60 11.71
CA ALA A 117 -5.85 -7.40 10.58
C ALA A 117 -6.99 -6.70 9.81
N LEU A 118 -7.87 -5.99 10.50
CA LEU A 118 -8.96 -5.21 9.89
C LEU A 118 -8.42 -3.96 9.17
N TRP A 119 -7.49 -3.23 9.78
CA TRP A 119 -6.78 -2.11 9.14
C TRP A 119 -6.06 -2.56 7.88
N HIS A 120 -5.33 -3.68 7.94
CA HIS A 120 -4.65 -4.25 6.79
C HIS A 120 -5.64 -4.62 5.66
N LYS A 121 -6.77 -5.25 5.98
CA LYS A 121 -7.82 -5.54 4.99
C LYS A 121 -8.39 -4.27 4.36
N ALA A 122 -8.67 -3.25 5.16
CA ALA A 122 -9.16 -1.96 4.66
C ALA A 122 -8.13 -1.29 3.74
N HIS A 123 -6.86 -1.36 4.11
CA HIS A 123 -5.74 -0.84 3.32
C HIS A 123 -5.63 -1.56 1.97
N LEU A 124 -5.73 -2.89 1.93
CA LEU A 124 -5.72 -3.66 0.69
C LEU A 124 -6.88 -3.26 -0.25
N LEU A 125 -8.09 -3.04 0.27
CA LEU A 125 -9.21 -2.54 -0.53
C LEU A 125 -8.91 -1.14 -1.09
N SER A 126 -8.26 -0.29 -0.31
CA SER A 126 -7.90 1.07 -0.73
C SER A 126 -7.02 1.09 -1.98
N LEU A 127 -6.25 0.02 -2.24
CA LEU A 127 -5.34 -0.08 -3.39
C LEU A 127 -6.09 0.05 -4.73
N HIS A 128 -7.33 -0.42 -4.80
CA HIS A 128 -8.18 -0.35 -5.99
C HIS A 128 -8.86 1.00 -6.17
N GLY A 129 -8.80 1.87 -5.16
CA GLY A 129 -9.26 3.25 -5.25
C GLY A 129 -8.27 4.11 -6.02
N VAL A 130 -8.66 4.59 -7.19
CA VAL A 130 -7.89 5.53 -8.03
C VAL A 130 -8.77 6.73 -8.36
N SER A 131 -8.18 7.92 -8.30
CA SER A 131 -8.89 9.17 -8.57
C SER A 131 -9.50 9.16 -9.97
N PRO A 132 -10.74 9.68 -10.17
CA PRO A 132 -11.47 9.53 -11.43
C PRO A 132 -10.72 9.99 -12.68
N CYS A 133 -9.92 11.05 -12.59
CA CYS A 133 -9.11 11.56 -13.70
C CYS A 133 -8.05 10.58 -14.22
N TYR A 134 -7.66 9.59 -13.42
CA TYR A 134 -6.65 8.59 -13.79
C TYR A 134 -7.23 7.27 -14.30
N GLN A 135 -8.55 7.05 -14.17
CA GLN A 135 -9.21 5.80 -14.60
C GLN A 135 -9.15 5.58 -16.11
N GLN A 136 -9.15 6.66 -16.88
CA GLN A 136 -9.04 6.65 -18.34
C GLN A 136 -7.71 7.22 -18.83
N CYS A 137 -6.76 7.45 -17.92
CA CYS A 137 -5.45 7.96 -18.29
C CYS A 137 -4.69 6.86 -19.05
N ARG A 138 -4.26 7.17 -20.27
CA ARG A 138 -3.55 6.24 -21.14
C ARG A 138 -2.29 5.67 -20.48
N GLU A 139 -1.53 6.52 -19.81
CA GLU A 139 -0.30 6.11 -19.12
C GLU A 139 -0.57 5.05 -18.05
N VAL A 140 -1.59 5.27 -17.23
CA VAL A 140 -2.02 4.34 -16.18
C VAL A 140 -2.54 3.03 -16.80
N GLN A 141 -3.33 3.10 -17.87
CA GLN A 141 -3.81 1.93 -18.58
C GLN A 141 -2.67 1.11 -19.22
N ASP A 142 -1.67 1.77 -19.78
CA ASP A 142 -0.49 1.11 -20.34
C ASP A 142 0.29 0.37 -19.25
N ILE A 143 0.48 0.97 -18.07
CA ILE A 143 1.09 0.31 -16.92
C ILE A 143 0.29 -0.92 -16.49
N LEU A 144 -1.03 -0.81 -16.36
CA LEU A 144 -1.91 -1.90 -15.93
C LEU A 144 -2.00 -3.02 -16.98
N ARG A 145 -1.90 -2.70 -18.27
CA ARG A 145 -1.96 -3.68 -19.36
C ARG A 145 -0.69 -4.53 -19.45
N HIS A 146 0.46 -3.93 -19.17
CA HIS A 146 1.78 -4.58 -19.31
C HIS A 146 2.37 -5.06 -18.00
N GLY A 147 1.70 -4.81 -16.87
CA GLY A 147 2.09 -5.28 -15.55
C GLY A 147 1.21 -6.43 -15.06
N THR A 148 1.67 -7.12 -14.02
CA THR A 148 0.86 -8.10 -13.29
C THR A 148 -0.20 -7.36 -12.49
N THR A 149 -1.46 -7.80 -12.57
CA THR A 149 -2.57 -7.09 -11.94
C THR A 149 -3.53 -8.02 -11.19
N VAL A 150 -4.25 -7.44 -10.23
CA VAL A 150 -5.23 -8.13 -9.41
C VAL A 150 -6.53 -7.33 -9.33
N SER A 151 -7.67 -8.02 -9.41
CA SER A 151 -9.01 -7.46 -9.21
C SER A 151 -9.46 -7.63 -7.75
N VAL A 152 -10.46 -6.85 -7.34
CA VAL A 152 -11.07 -6.92 -5.99
C VAL A 152 -11.63 -8.31 -5.71
#